data_AF-A0A526TDB9-F1
#
_entry.id   AF-A0A526TDB9-F1
#
_cell.length_a   1.000
_cell.length_b   1.000
_cell.length_c   1.000
_cell.angle_alpha   90.00
_cell.angle_beta   90.00
_cell.angle_gamma   90.00
#
_symmetry.space_group_name_H-M   'P 1'
#
loop_
_entity.id
_entity.type
_entity.pdbx_description
1 polymer ?
#
loop_
_entity_poly.entity_id
_entity_poly.type
_entity_poly.pdbx_seq_one_letter_code
_entity_poly.pdbx_strand_id
1 'polypeptide(L)'
;VKGFHPPRWLATRGRVIERDGDGKPTLIFGVNYDISERKLGDERQRLLLRELNHRVKNTLATVQALATQTVRHARQPSEFLEAFGARLQALGIAHNLLSDREWRGIG
;
A
#
# COMPACT_ATOMS: atom_id res chain seq x y z
N VAL A 1 -12.25 19.09 27.53
CA VAL A 1 -11.29 20.03 26.89
C VAL A 1 -11.65 20.12 25.42
N LYS A 2 -12.33 21.21 25.02
CA LYS A 2 -12.77 21.49 23.64
C LYS A 2 -11.60 22.10 22.87
N GLY A 3 -11.36 21.68 21.62
CA GLY A 3 -10.62 22.49 20.64
C GLY A 3 -9.34 21.91 20.05
N PHE A 4 -8.96 20.64 20.30
CA PHE A 4 -7.85 20.06 19.55
C PHE A 4 -8.31 19.71 18.13
N HIS A 5 -8.07 20.61 17.19
CA HIS A 5 -8.23 20.31 15.78
C HIS A 5 -7.05 19.46 15.31
N PRO A 6 -7.27 18.43 14.48
CA PRO A 6 -6.19 17.63 13.94
C PRO A 6 -5.19 18.52 13.18
N PRO A 7 -3.89 18.17 13.20
CA PRO A 7 -2.86 18.95 12.54
C PRO A 7 -3.18 19.07 11.04
N ARG A 8 -3.11 20.29 10.52
CA ARG A 8 -3.29 20.59 9.09
C ARG A 8 -1.97 20.77 8.40
N TRP A 9 -1.89 20.27 7.18
CA TRP A 9 -0.74 20.47 6.31
C TRP A 9 -0.98 21.70 5.44
N LEU A 10 -0.11 22.70 5.57
CA LEU A 10 -0.14 23.88 4.73
C LEU A 10 1.06 23.87 3.80
N ALA A 11 0.83 24.06 2.51
CA ALA A 11 1.86 24.37 1.54
C ALA A 11 1.90 25.89 1.33
N THR A 12 3.03 26.50 1.62
CA THR A 12 3.24 27.94 1.42
C THR A 12 4.12 28.16 0.20
N ARG A 13 3.70 29.08 -0.68
CA ARG A 13 4.56 29.61 -1.74
C ARG A 13 4.61 31.11 -1.62
N GLY A 14 5.80 31.64 -1.36
CA GLY A 14 6.00 33.07 -1.21
C GLY A 14 7.41 33.51 -1.56
N ARG A 15 7.59 34.81 -1.68
CA ARG A 15 8.89 35.48 -1.90
C ARG A 15 9.03 36.65 -0.95
N VAL A 16 10.26 36.91 -0.54
CA VAL A 16 10.61 38.19 0.09
C VAL A 16 10.40 39.28 -0.96
N ILE A 17 9.60 40.28 -0.63
CA ILE A 17 9.35 41.44 -1.50
C ILE A 17 9.97 42.72 -0.94
N GLU A 18 10.41 42.71 0.31
CA GLU A 18 11.07 43.84 0.95
C GLU A 18 12.20 43.37 1.87
N ARG A 19 13.29 44.13 1.89
CA ARG A 19 14.43 43.94 2.77
C ARG A 19 14.84 45.29 3.38
N ASP A 20 15.38 45.26 4.58
CA ASP A 20 15.97 46.45 5.20
C ASP A 20 17.34 46.80 4.57
N GLY A 21 17.96 47.89 5.04
CA GLY A 21 19.27 48.35 4.57
C GLY A 21 20.42 47.37 4.80
N ASP A 22 20.26 46.42 5.75
CA ASP A 22 21.21 45.34 6.02
C ASP A 22 20.88 44.06 5.22
N GLY A 23 19.87 44.11 4.35
CA GLY A 23 19.44 43.00 3.50
C GLY A 23 18.56 41.96 4.21
N LYS A 24 18.12 42.17 5.45
CA LYS A 24 17.22 41.24 6.15
C LYS A 24 15.80 41.37 5.61
N PRO A 25 15.08 40.25 5.40
CA PRO A 25 13.72 40.28 4.89
C PRO A 25 12.76 40.95 5.90
N THR A 26 12.05 41.99 5.45
CA THR A 26 11.05 42.71 6.25
C THR A 26 9.63 42.36 5.84
N LEU A 27 9.42 41.97 4.58
CA LEU A 27 8.11 41.56 4.07
C LEU A 27 8.22 40.35 3.13
N ILE A 28 7.38 39.35 3.38
CA ILE A 28 7.16 38.21 2.51
C ILE A 28 5.71 38.28 2.02
N PHE A 29 5.53 38.14 0.71
CA PHE A 29 4.22 37.97 0.11
C PHE A 29 4.09 36.56 -0.46
N GLY A 30 2.96 35.92 -0.20
CA GLY A 30 2.73 34.55 -0.61
C GLY A 30 1.32 34.05 -0.34
N VAL A 31 1.09 32.83 -0.79
CA VAL A 31 -0.18 32.11 -0.67
C VAL A 31 0.03 30.85 0.16
N ASN A 32 -1.00 30.48 0.91
CA ASN A 32 -1.04 29.25 1.70
C ASN A 32 -2.18 28.37 1.19
N TYR A 33 -1.87 27.10 0.90
CA TYR A 33 -2.85 26.11 0.46
C TYR A 33 -2.98 25.04 1.55
N ASP A 34 -4.21 24.74 1.97
CA ASP A 34 -4.48 23.56 2.78
C ASP A 34 -4.34 22.32 1.89
N ILE A 35 -3.34 21.48 2.20
CA ILE A 35 -3.04 20.24 1.49
C ILE A 35 -3.28 19.02 2.37
N SER A 36 -4.05 19.17 3.45
CA SER A 36 -4.30 18.10 4.43
C SER A 36 -4.93 16.87 3.78
N GLU A 37 -5.96 17.06 2.94
CA GLU A 37 -6.63 15.96 2.25
C GLU A 37 -5.69 15.21 1.31
N ARG A 38 -4.88 15.95 0.54
CA ARG A 38 -3.85 15.36 -0.32
C ARG A 38 -2.87 14.51 0.48
N LYS A 39 -2.35 15.05 1.59
CA LYS A 39 -1.41 14.34 2.46
C LYS A 39 -2.01 13.09 3.08
N LEU A 40 -3.26 13.14 3.52
CA LEU A 40 -3.98 11.98 4.02
C LEU A 40 -4.21 10.92 2.93
N GLY A 41 -4.53 11.35 1.71
CA GLY A 41 -4.64 10.47 0.55
C GLY A 41 -3.31 9.77 0.24
N ASP A 42 -2.20 10.52 0.20
CA ASP A 42 -0.86 10.00 -0.06
C ASP A 42 -0.45 8.95 0.99
N GLU A 43 -0.69 9.22 2.29
CA GLU A 43 -0.41 8.28 3.37
C GLU A 43 -1.30 7.03 3.28
N ARG A 44 -2.60 7.19 3.01
CA ARG A 44 -3.51 6.05 2.82
C ARG A 44 -3.06 5.18 1.65
N GLN A 45 -2.69 5.78 0.52
CA GLN A 45 -2.17 5.05 -0.63
C GLN A 45 -0.90 4.29 -0.28
N ARG A 46 0.03 4.91 0.46
CA ARG A 46 1.27 4.28 0.91
C ARG A 46 1.00 3.07 1.81
N LEU A 47 0.04 3.17 2.72
CA LEU A 47 -0.38 2.05 3.57
C LEU A 47 -0.98 0.91 2.75
N LEU A 48 -1.86 1.22 1.79
CA LEU A 48 -2.45 0.21 0.91
C LEU A 48 -1.39 -0.49 0.05
N LEU A 49 -0.42 0.25 -0.49
CA LEU A 49 0.69 -0.33 -1.24
C LEU A 49 1.56 -1.23 -0.36
N ARG A 50 1.78 -0.86 0.90
CA ARG A 50 2.54 -1.70 1.86
C ARG A 50 1.80 -2.99 2.16
N GLU A 51 0.49 -2.91 2.40
CA GLU A 51 -0.36 -4.07 2.67
C GLU A 51 -0.44 -5.00 1.45
N LEU A 52 -0.63 -4.45 0.25
CA LEU A 52 -0.60 -5.21 -1.00
C LEU A 52 0.74 -5.96 -1.15
N ASN A 53 1.87 -5.26 -0.97
CA ASN A 53 3.19 -5.87 -1.04
C ASN A 53 3.37 -7.00 -0.01
N HIS A 54 2.85 -6.81 1.21
CA HIS A 54 2.88 -7.85 2.22
C HIS A 54 2.05 -9.08 1.80
N ARG A 55 0.84 -8.88 1.27
CA ARG A 55 -0.01 -9.96 0.76
C ARG A 55 0.63 -10.72 -0.38
N VAL A 56 1.23 -10.02 -1.35
CA VAL A 56 1.98 -10.64 -2.45
C VAL A 56 3.11 -11.52 -1.92
N LYS A 57 3.89 -11.03 -0.95
CA LYS A 57 4.95 -11.83 -0.31
C LYS A 57 4.41 -13.08 0.37
N ASN A 58 3.28 -12.96 1.09
CA ASN A 58 2.65 -14.10 1.74
C ASN A 58 2.19 -15.15 0.72
N THR A 59 1.55 -14.73 -0.38
CA THR A 59 1.14 -15.64 -1.46
C THR A 59 2.33 -16.34 -2.11
N LEU A 60 3.41 -15.62 -2.38
CA LEU A 60 4.64 -16.22 -2.94
C LEU A 60 5.24 -17.25 -1.97
N ALA A 61 5.28 -16.95 -0.67
CA ALA A 61 5.73 -17.90 0.34
C ALA A 61 4.84 -19.15 0.39
N THR A 62 3.52 -19.01 0.25
CA THR A 62 2.59 -20.15 0.14
C THR A 62 2.90 -21.00 -1.09
N VAL A 63 3.10 -20.39 -2.25
CA VAL A 63 3.43 -21.11 -3.50
C VAL A 63 4.77 -21.83 -3.36
N GLN A 64 5.77 -21.20 -2.74
CA GLN A 64 7.06 -21.83 -2.46
C GLN A 64 6.91 -23.03 -1.52
N ALA A 65 6.17 -22.89 -0.42
CA ALA A 65 5.90 -24.00 0.49
C ALA A 65 5.18 -25.17 -0.21
N LEU A 66 4.23 -24.86 -1.08
CA LEU A 66 3.50 -25.84 -1.89
C LEU A 66 4.45 -26.60 -2.83
N ALA A 67 5.39 -25.90 -3.48
CA ALA A 67 6.40 -26.53 -4.32
C ALA A 67 7.33 -27.43 -3.50
N THR A 68 7.88 -26.93 -2.38
CA THR A 68 8.75 -27.69 -1.48
C THR A 68 8.05 -28.93 -0.91
N GLN A 69 6.78 -28.81 -0.53
CA GLN A 69 6.02 -29.97 -0.05
C GLN A 69 5.74 -30.97 -1.17
N THR A 70 5.46 -30.51 -2.38
CA THR A 70 5.18 -31.40 -3.51
C THR A 70 6.43 -32.18 -3.92
N VAL A 71 7.59 -31.53 -3.97
CA VAL A 71 8.85 -32.19 -4.36
C VAL A 71 9.27 -33.28 -3.36
N ARG A 72 8.97 -33.11 -2.06
CA ARG A 72 9.26 -34.11 -1.02
C ARG A 72 8.48 -35.43 -1.19
N HIS A 73 7.35 -35.39 -1.89
CA HIS A 73 6.47 -36.55 -2.06
C HIS A 73 6.50 -37.14 -3.47
N ALA A 74 6.97 -36.38 -4.47
CA ALA A 74 7.09 -36.86 -5.83
C ALA A 74 8.29 -37.81 -5.99
N ARG A 75 8.05 -38.96 -6.63
CA ARG A 75 9.09 -39.96 -6.94
C ARG A 75 9.75 -39.71 -8.29
N GLN A 76 9.11 -38.95 -9.16
CA GLN A 76 9.60 -38.60 -10.48
C GLN A 76 9.10 -37.20 -10.90
N PRO A 77 9.79 -36.51 -11.84
CA PRO A 77 9.43 -35.15 -12.25
C PRO A 77 7.99 -35.00 -12.77
N SER A 78 7.46 -36.01 -13.47
CA SER A 78 6.08 -35.97 -13.97
C SER A 78 5.03 -35.93 -12.85
N GLU A 79 5.24 -36.71 -11.78
CA GLU A 79 4.37 -36.72 -10.60
C GLU A 79 4.38 -35.36 -9.89
N PHE A 80 5.55 -34.71 -9.82
CA PHE A 80 5.65 -33.34 -9.30
C PHE A 80 4.83 -32.36 -10.13
N LEU A 81 4.99 -32.36 -11.46
CA LEU A 81 4.29 -31.42 -12.35
C LEU A 81 2.77 -31.58 -12.25
N GLU A 82 2.28 -32.83 -12.23
CA GLU A 82 0.86 -33.14 -12.08
C GLU A 82 0.32 -32.67 -10.72
N ALA A 83 0.97 -33.08 -9.62
CA ALA A 83 0.51 -32.75 -8.28
C ALA A 83 0.63 -31.26 -7.94
N PHE A 84 1.73 -30.61 -8.35
CA PHE A 84 1.95 -29.18 -8.11
C PHE A 84 0.94 -28.34 -8.90
N GLY A 85 0.72 -28.68 -10.18
CA GLY A 85 -0.26 -28.03 -11.04
C GLY A 85 -1.68 -28.12 -10.46
N ALA A 86 -2.10 -29.32 -10.05
CA ALA A 86 -3.42 -29.52 -9.43
C ALA A 86 -3.59 -28.72 -8.13
N ARG A 87 -2.57 -28.69 -7.26
CA ARG A 87 -2.60 -27.93 -6.01
C ARG A 87 -2.60 -26.42 -6.24
N LEU A 88 -1.86 -25.93 -7.24
CA LEU A 88 -1.84 -24.51 -7.60
C LEU A 88 -3.20 -24.06 -8.16
N GLN A 89 -3.85 -24.88 -8.99
CA GLN A 89 -5.20 -24.63 -9.49
C GLN A 89 -6.21 -24.59 -8.34
N ALA A 90 -6.16 -25.56 -7.42
CA ALA A 90 -7.02 -25.58 -6.24
C ALA A 90 -6.82 -24.33 -5.35
N LEU A 91 -5.58 -23.88 -5.17
CA LEU A 91 -5.27 -22.64 -4.46
C LEU A 91 -5.88 -21.41 -5.16
N GLY A 92 -5.80 -21.34 -6.49
CA GLY A 92 -6.43 -20.26 -7.28
C GLY A 92 -7.95 -20.22 -7.13
N ILE A 93 -8.62 -21.38 -7.19
CA ILE A 93 -10.06 -21.49 -6.97
C ILE A 93 -10.44 -21.04 -5.56
N ALA A 94 -9.72 -21.52 -4.55
CA ALA A 94 -9.95 -21.12 -3.16
C ALA A 94 -9.76 -19.60 -2.95
N HIS A 95 -8.75 -19.02 -3.60
CA HIS A 95 -8.50 -17.58 -3.55
C HIS A 95 -9.66 -16.78 -4.14
N ASN A 96 -10.13 -17.15 -5.33
CA ASN A 96 -11.27 -16.49 -5.99
C ASN A 96 -12.55 -16.58 -5.16
N LEU A 97 -12.85 -17.75 -4.58
CA LEU A 97 -14.04 -17.94 -3.73
C LEU A 97 -14.00 -17.05 -2.47
N LEU A 98 -12.81 -16.86 -1.87
CA LEU A 98 -12.66 -16.00 -0.70
C LEU A 98 -12.82 -14.53 -1.08
N SER A 99 -12.20 -14.11 -2.19
CA SER A 99 -12.37 -12.76 -2.73
C SER A 99 -13.83 -12.45 -3.04
N ASP A 100 -14.54 -13.32 -3.77
CA ASP A 100 -15.95 -13.11 -4.14
C ASP A 100 -16.89 -13.02 -2.92
N ARG A 101 -16.58 -13.69 -1.81
CA ARG A 101 -17.37 -13.61 -0.57
C ARG A 101 -17.12 -12.31 0.20
N GLU A 102 -15.89 -11.78 0.22
CA GLU A 102 -15.62 -10.47 0.83
C GLU A 102 -16.38 -9.35 0.12
N TRP A 103 -16.60 -9.45 -1.20
CA TRP A 103 -17.36 -8.45 -1.97
C TRP A 103 -18.88 -8.53 -1.79
N ARG A 104 -19.46 -9.70 -1.49
CA ARG A 104 -20.91 -9.85 -1.24
C ARG A 104 -21.36 -9.52 0.18
N GLY A 105 -20.43 -9.37 1.14
CA GLY A 105 -20.72 -8.98 2.53
C GLY A 105 -20.74 -7.46 2.78
N ILE A 106 -20.45 -6.65 1.76
CA ILE A 106 -20.40 -5.17 1.82
C ILE A 106 -21.51 -4.57 0.93
N GLY A 107 -22.54 -5.35 0.62
CA GLY A 107 -23.75 -4.91 -0.10
C GLY A 107 -24.93 -4.73 0.83
#